data_AF-A0A5X4GDC8-F1
#
_entry.id   AF-A0A5X4GDC8-F1
#
_cell.length_a   1.000
_cell.length_b   1.000
_cell.length_c   1.000
_cell.angle_alpha   90.00
_cell.angle_beta   90.00
_cell.angle_gamma   90.00
#
_symmetry.space_group_name_H-M   'P 1'
#
loop_
_entity.id
_entity.type
_entity.pdbx_description
1 polymer ?
#
loop_
_entity_poly.entity_id
_entity_poly.type
_entity_poly.pdbx_seq_one_letter_code
_entity_poly.pdbx_strand_id
1 'polypeptide(L)' 'MEKINLVVCKKEITFEPNQTAYNKFINEMAMDNKVAPAHSYLMRIVVPECK' A
#
# COMPACT_ATOMS: atom_id res chain seq x y z
N MET A 1 -14.30 0.02 -6.08
CA MET A 1 -12.94 -0.04 -5.49
C MET A 1 -13.11 -0.35 -4.03
N GLU A 2 -12.55 -1.45 -3.57
CA GLU A 2 -12.63 -1.83 -2.14
C GLU A 2 -11.61 -1.01 -1.35
N LYS A 3 -12.02 -0.49 -0.19
CA LYS A 3 -11.15 0.25 0.73
C LYS A 3 -10.84 -0.63 1.93
N ILE A 4 -9.60 -0.61 2.36
CA ILE A 4 -9.13 -1.36 3.53
C ILE A 4 -8.85 -0.35 4.64
N ASN A 5 -9.59 -0.42 5.73
CA ASN A 5 -9.35 0.42 6.91
C ASN A 5 -8.58 -0.38 7.95
N LEU A 6 -7.42 0.12 8.34
CA LEU A 6 -6.57 -0.44 9.37
C LEU A 6 -6.51 0.52 10.56
N VAL A 7 -6.89 0.07 11.75
CA VAL A 7 -6.80 0.89 12.96
C VAL A 7 -5.55 0.50 13.74
N VAL A 8 -4.60 1.42 13.89
CA VAL A 8 -3.35 1.23 14.65
C VAL A 8 -3.27 2.28 15.74
N CYS A 9 -3.16 1.86 17.02
CA CYS A 9 -3.06 2.77 18.16
C CYS A 9 -4.14 3.89 18.19
N LYS A 10 -5.39 3.57 17.81
CA LYS A 10 -6.52 4.51 17.65
C LYS A 10 -6.41 5.49 16.48
N LYS A 11 -5.41 5.35 15.60
CA LYS A 11 -5.33 6.06 14.33
C LYS A 11 -5.93 5.18 13.23
N GLU A 12 -6.92 5.69 12.52
CA GLU A 12 -7.51 5.01 11.36
C GLU A 12 -6.67 5.31 10.13
N ILE A 13 -6.21 4.26 9.45
CA ILE A 13 -5.44 4.32 8.23
C ILE A 13 -6.25 3.67 7.12
N THR A 14 -6.65 4.47 6.15
CA THR A 14 -7.40 3.99 4.98
C THR A 14 -6.43 3.70 3.84
N PHE A 15 -6.58 2.52 3.24
CA PHE A 15 -5.85 2.12 2.04
C PHE A 15 -6.83 1.88 0.89
N GLU A 16 -6.51 2.40 -0.27
CA GLU A 16 -7.29 2.27 -1.51
C GLU A 16 -6.49 1.46 -2.55
N PRO A 17 -6.49 0.12 -2.44
CA PRO A 17 -5.83 -0.72 -3.42
C PRO A 17 -6.43 -0.49 -4.81
N ASN A 18 -5.54 -0.19 -5.77
CA ASN A 18 -5.90 0.04 -7.16
C ASN A 18 -5.00 -0.80 -8.09
N GLN A 19 -5.54 -1.16 -9.26
CA GLN A 19 -4.82 -2.01 -10.22
C GLN A 19 -3.49 -1.38 -10.66
N THR A 20 -3.42 -0.05 -10.81
CA THR A 20 -2.19 0.65 -11.20
C THR A 20 -1.06 0.47 -10.19
N ALA A 21 -1.35 0.67 -8.90
CA ALA A 21 -0.39 0.47 -7.82
C ALA A 21 -0.03 -1.02 -7.66
N TYR A 22 -1.00 -1.92 -7.83
CA TYR A 22 -0.76 -3.36 -7.73
C TYR A 22 0.12 -3.88 -8.88
N ASN A 23 -0.17 -3.48 -10.13
CA ASN A 23 0.67 -3.80 -11.28
C ASN A 23 2.10 -3.28 -11.08
N LYS A 24 2.26 -2.09 -10.49
CA LYS A 24 3.57 -1.55 -10.16
C LYS A 24 4.27 -2.35 -9.07
N PHE A 25 3.56 -2.75 -8.02
CA PHE A 25 4.08 -3.63 -6.96
C PHE A 25 4.61 -4.95 -7.52
N ILE A 26 3.85 -5.61 -8.40
CA ILE A 26 4.28 -6.86 -9.05
C ILE A 26 5.55 -6.66 -9.88
N ASN A 27 5.64 -5.56 -10.64
CA ASN A 27 6.84 -5.24 -11.41
C ASN A 27 8.05 -4.87 -10.53
N GLU A 28 7.82 -4.22 -9.39
CA GLU A 28 8.85 -3.84 -8.41
C GLU A 28 9.25 -5.02 -7.48
N MET A 29 8.50 -6.13 -7.49
CA MET A 29 8.77 -7.33 -6.68
C MET A 29 9.95 -8.13 -7.28
N ALA A 30 11.15 -7.57 -7.19
CA ALA A 30 12.39 -8.24 -7.57
C ALA A 30 12.78 -9.31 -6.54
N MET A 31 13.42 -10.39 -7.01
CA MET A 31 13.74 -11.60 -6.24
C MET A 31 14.71 -11.36 -5.07
N ASP A 32 15.42 -10.23 -5.06
CA ASP A 32 16.47 -9.87 -4.11
C ASP A 32 15.97 -9.05 -2.91
N ASN A 33 14.86 -8.32 -3.04
CA ASN A 33 14.35 -7.49 -1.95
C ASN A 33 12.81 -7.37 -1.93
N LYS A 34 12.16 -8.17 -1.06
CA LYS A 34 10.70 -8.21 -0.93
C LYS A 34 10.10 -7.11 -0.02
N VAL A 35 10.94 -6.43 0.78
CA VAL A 35 10.50 -5.44 1.78
C VAL A 35 10.25 -4.07 1.14
N ALA A 36 11.19 -3.60 0.31
CA ALA A 36 11.09 -2.33 -0.39
C ALA A 36 9.82 -2.19 -1.27
N PRO A 37 9.45 -3.16 -2.12
CA PRO A 37 8.25 -3.06 -2.95
C PRO A 37 6.97 -3.08 -2.12
N ALA A 38 6.91 -3.85 -1.02
CA ALA A 38 5.75 -3.89 -0.14
C ALA A 38 5.53 -2.53 0.55
N HIS A 39 6.60 -1.92 1.05
CA HIS A 39 6.54 -0.58 1.64
C HIS A 39 6.13 0.48 0.62
N SER A 40 6.71 0.45 -0.58
CA SER A 40 6.35 1.35 -1.69
C SER A 40 4.90 1.21 -2.12
N TYR A 41 4.38 -0.02 -2.16
CA TYR A 41 2.99 -0.29 -2.48
C TYR A 41 2.04 0.29 -1.43
N LEU A 42 2.24 -0.03 -0.15
CA LEU A 42 1.44 0.49 0.96
C LEU A 42 1.47 2.02 1.00
N MET A 43 2.65 2.64 0.79
CA MET A 43 2.81 4.10 0.74
C MET A 43 2.15 4.76 -0.49
N ARG A 44 1.84 4.01 -1.55
CA ARG A 44 1.10 4.48 -2.74
C ARG A 44 -0.41 4.37 -2.57
N ILE A 45 -0.89 3.34 -1.87
CA ILE A 45 -2.33 3.09 -1.70
C ILE A 45 -2.89 3.71 -0.42
N VAL A 46 -2.05 4.12 0.53
CA VAL A 46 -2.50 4.85 1.73
C VAL A 46 -3.09 6.21 1.33
N VAL A 47 -4.25 6.53 1.89
CA VAL A 47 -4.88 7.83 1.70
C VAL A 47 -3.95 8.90 2.31
N PRO A 48 -3.59 9.97 1.59
CA PRO A 48 -2.62 10.97 2.06
C PRO A 48 -3.06 11.67 3.36
N GLU A 49 -4.35 11.72 3.63
CA GLU A 49 -4.94 12.23 4.88
C GLU A 49 -4.56 11.38 6.11
N CYS A 50 -4.30 10.09 5.92
CA CYS A 50 -3.91 9.14 6.97
C CYS A 50 -2.38 8.97 7.09
N LYS A 51 -1.59 9.63 6.24
CA LYS A 51 -0.14 9.46 6.17
C LYS A 51 0.61 10.02 7.38
#